data_AF-T1BFQ7-F1
#
_entry.id   AF-T1BFQ7-F1
#
_cell.length_a   1.000
_cell.length_b   1.000
_cell.length_c   1.000
_cell.angle_alpha   90.00
_cell.angle_beta   90.00
_cell.angle_gamma   90.00
#
_symmetry.space_group_name_H-M   'P 1'
#
loop_
_entity.id
_entity.type
_entity.pdbx_description
1 polymer ?
#
loop_
_entity_poly.entity_id
_entity_poly.type
_entity_poly.pdbx_seq_one_letter_code
_entity_poly.pdbx_strand_id
1 'polypeptide(L)'
;MSVRATDDRCDMGPLVTRAQLDKVRDYIDQGVAQGASLVVDGRRLELPANRDGFFLGPCLFDHVKPDMQIYQDEIFGPVLCVVRVASLGDAMALIDAHPYGNGACIFTRDGESARHFAA
;
A
#
# COMPACT_ATOMS: atom_id res chain seq x y z
N MET A 1 -21.87 -19.25 -4.27
CA MET A 1 -22.17 -17.89 -4.81
C MET A 1 -20.92 -17.41 -5.55
N SER A 2 -20.97 -17.21 -6.87
CA SER A 2 -19.82 -16.86 -7.71
C SER A 2 -19.64 -15.35 -7.75
N VAL A 3 -18.55 -14.84 -7.18
CA VAL A 3 -18.18 -13.43 -7.29
C VAL A 3 -17.05 -13.36 -8.31
N ARG A 4 -17.36 -12.88 -9.51
CA ARG A 4 -16.39 -12.58 -10.58
C ARG A 4 -15.83 -11.18 -10.34
N ALA A 5 -14.75 -10.80 -11.03
CA ALA A 5 -14.31 -9.40 -11.05
C ALA A 5 -15.41 -8.42 -11.53
N THR A 6 -16.44 -8.94 -12.20
CA THR A 6 -17.63 -8.20 -12.65
C THR A 6 -18.86 -8.37 -11.74
N ASP A 7 -18.71 -8.95 -10.54
CA ASP A 7 -19.80 -8.96 -9.55
C ASP A 7 -19.82 -7.59 -8.87
N ASP A 8 -21.00 -6.97 -8.78
CA ASP A 8 -21.21 -5.65 -8.19
C ASP A 8 -20.79 -5.56 -6.71
N ARG A 9 -20.52 -6.70 -6.07
CA ARG A 9 -20.03 -6.80 -4.69
C ARG A 9 -18.51 -6.99 -4.59
N CYS A 10 -17.81 -6.97 -5.72
CA CYS A 10 -16.36 -7.14 -5.78
C CYS A 10 -15.68 -5.77 -5.84
N ASP A 11 -15.28 -5.23 -4.69
CA ASP A 11 -14.62 -3.91 -4.62
C ASP A 11 -13.22 -3.91 -5.25
N MET A 12 -12.55 -5.07 -5.29
CA MET A 12 -11.20 -5.21 -5.85
C MET A 12 -11.04 -6.54 -6.62
N GLY A 13 -10.53 -6.44 -7.84
CA GLY A 13 -10.20 -7.58 -8.71
C GLY A 13 -8.84 -8.24 -8.39
N PRO A 14 -8.47 -9.30 -9.11
CA PRO A 14 -7.19 -9.98 -8.92
C PRO A 14 -6.02 -9.16 -9.50
N LEU A 15 -4.80 -9.51 -9.10
CA LEU A 15 -3.59 -9.07 -9.80
C LEU A 15 -3.53 -9.68 -11.20
N VAL A 16 -2.76 -9.04 -12.08
CA VAL A 16 -2.71 -9.38 -13.51
C VAL A 16 -2.04 -10.73 -13.80
N THR A 17 -1.02 -11.12 -13.03
CA THR A 17 -0.26 -12.36 -13.25
C THR A 17 0.13 -13.04 -11.94
N ARG A 18 0.45 -14.34 -12.02
CA ARG A 18 1.07 -15.10 -10.92
C ARG A 18 2.35 -14.45 -10.44
N ALA A 19 3.24 -14.06 -11.37
CA ALA A 19 4.50 -13.42 -11.04
C ALA A 19 4.31 -12.11 -10.26
N GLN A 20 3.29 -11.31 -10.60
CA GLN A 20 2.96 -10.11 -9.83
C GLN A 20 2.45 -10.46 -8.44
N LEU A 21 1.61 -11.50 -8.29
CA LEU A 21 1.18 -11.96 -6.97
C LEU A 21 2.36 -12.38 -6.10
N ASP A 22 3.26 -13.19 -6.64
CA ASP A 22 4.40 -13.72 -5.89
C ASP A 22 5.34 -12.56 -5.49
N LYS A 23 5.64 -11.62 -6.40
CA LYS A 23 6.39 -10.40 -6.12
C LYS A 23 5.77 -9.58 -4.97
N VAL A 24 4.45 -9.36 -4.98
CA VAL A 24 3.78 -8.60 -3.92
C VAL A 24 3.85 -9.35 -2.58
N ARG A 25 3.72 -10.68 -2.57
CA ARG A 25 3.84 -11.49 -1.35
C ARG A 25 5.25 -11.40 -0.76
N ASP A 26 6.29 -11.42 -1.60
CA ASP A 26 7.67 -11.27 -1.17
C ASP A 26 7.91 -9.92 -0.49
N TYR A 27 7.35 -8.82 -1.01
CA TYR A 27 7.42 -7.51 -0.35
C TYR A 27 6.74 -7.51 1.03
N ILE A 28 5.58 -8.15 1.15
CA ILE A 28 4.88 -8.25 2.44
C ILE A 28 5.75 -9.03 3.44
N ASP A 29 6.36 -10.13 3.01
CA ASP A 29 7.25 -10.92 3.86
C ASP A 29 8.48 -10.11 4.30
N GLN A 30 9.07 -9.33 3.38
CA GLN A 30 10.19 -8.44 3.68
C GLN A 30 9.81 -7.32 4.66
N GLY A 31 8.64 -6.71 4.49
CA GLY A 31 8.13 -5.69 5.41
C GLY A 31 8.02 -6.19 6.84
N VAL A 32 7.47 -7.40 7.02
CA VAL A 32 7.42 -8.07 8.32
C VAL A 32 8.82 -8.35 8.85
N ALA A 33 9.72 -8.88 8.00
CA ALA A 33 11.09 -9.19 8.40
C ALA A 33 11.91 -7.95 8.80
N GLN A 34 11.62 -6.80 8.20
CA GLN A 34 12.25 -5.51 8.52
C GLN A 34 11.64 -4.82 9.75
N GLY A 35 10.61 -5.41 10.35
CA GLY A 35 10.01 -4.96 11.60
C GLY A 35 8.85 -3.97 11.45
N ALA A 36 8.28 -3.83 10.25
CA ALA A 36 7.00 -3.15 10.08
C ALA A 36 5.86 -3.98 10.70
N SER A 37 4.84 -3.32 11.22
CA SER A 37 3.67 -3.98 11.82
C SER A 37 2.63 -4.25 10.75
N LEU A 38 2.45 -5.51 10.34
CA LEU A 38 1.38 -5.90 9.44
C LEU A 38 0.05 -5.98 10.21
N VAL A 39 -0.69 -4.87 10.25
CA VAL A 39 -1.93 -4.73 11.05
C VAL A 39 -3.16 -5.28 10.32
N VAL A 40 -3.11 -5.39 8.99
CA VAL A 40 -4.07 -6.15 8.18
C VAL A 40 -3.28 -7.08 7.29
N ASP A 41 -3.50 -8.39 7.41
CA ASP A 41 -2.80 -9.42 6.63
C ASP A 41 -3.73 -10.08 5.61
N GLY A 42 -3.73 -9.52 4.39
CA GLY A 42 -4.52 -10.01 3.26
C GLY A 42 -3.99 -11.28 2.59
N ARG A 43 -2.82 -11.81 2.99
CA ARG A 43 -2.25 -13.04 2.41
C ARG A 43 -3.09 -14.29 2.73
N ARG A 44 -3.94 -14.20 3.75
CA ARG A 44 -4.80 -15.29 4.25
C ARG A 44 -6.22 -15.22 3.68
N LEU A 45 -6.45 -14.43 2.64
CA LEU A 45 -7.76 -14.30 2.03
C LEU A 45 -8.24 -15.67 1.53
N GLU A 46 -9.25 -16.21 2.20
CA GLU A 46 -9.92 -17.43 1.76
C GLU A 46 -10.96 -17.08 0.70
N LEU A 47 -10.73 -17.57 -0.51
CA LEU A 47 -11.66 -17.42 -1.60
C LEU A 47 -12.59 -18.63 -1.68
N PRO A 48 -13.87 -18.45 -2.01
CA PRO A 48 -14.74 -19.54 -2.38
C PRO A 48 -14.11 -20.39 -3.49
N ALA A 49 -14.30 -21.71 -3.45
CA ALA A 49 -13.68 -22.69 -4.36
C ALA A 49 -13.94 -22.47 -5.87
N ASN A 50 -14.82 -21.53 -6.24
CA ASN A 50 -15.14 -21.15 -7.61
C ASN A 50 -14.52 -19.80 -8.03
N ARG A 51 -13.57 -19.27 -7.26
CA ARG A 51 -12.81 -18.07 -7.61
C ARG A 51 -11.42 -18.44 -8.07
N ASP A 52 -11.26 -18.47 -9.39
CA ASP A 52 -9.96 -18.60 -10.04
C ASP A 52 -9.34 -17.21 -10.26
N GLY A 53 -8.03 -17.07 -10.01
CA GLY A 53 -7.29 -15.83 -10.26
C GLY A 53 -6.11 -15.60 -9.32
N PHE A 54 -5.43 -14.48 -9.49
CA PHE A 54 -4.26 -14.08 -8.70
C PHE A 54 -4.67 -13.06 -7.62
N PHE A 55 -5.58 -13.48 -6.74
CA PHE A 55 -6.11 -12.61 -5.70
C PHE A 55 -5.16 -12.50 -4.51
N LEU A 56 -5.17 -11.31 -3.91
CA LEU A 56 -4.53 -10.99 -2.64
C LEU A 56 -5.45 -10.03 -1.89
N GLY A 57 -5.68 -10.26 -0.61
CA GLY A 57 -6.43 -9.32 0.21
C GLY A 57 -5.64 -8.03 0.48
N PRO A 58 -6.30 -6.98 0.99
CA PRO A 58 -5.62 -5.76 1.39
C PRO A 58 -4.61 -6.05 2.51
N CYS A 59 -3.44 -5.43 2.41
CA CYS A 59 -2.40 -5.46 3.43
C CYS A 59 -2.12 -4.03 3.90
N LEU A 60 -2.11 -3.82 5.22
CA LEU A 60 -1.81 -2.53 5.82
C LEU A 60 -0.63 -2.70 6.77
N PHE A 61 0.46 -1.99 6.46
CA PHE A 61 1.61 -1.86 7.34
C PHE A 61 1.54 -0.58 8.13
N ASP A 62 1.75 -0.70 9.43
CA ASP A 62 1.99 0.40 10.35
C ASP A 62 3.45 0.43 10.82
N HIS A 63 3.90 1.58 11.29
CA HIS A 63 5.27 1.82 11.76
C HIS A 63 6.34 1.55 10.70
N VAL A 64 6.04 1.85 9.43
CA VAL A 64 6.99 1.75 8.33
C VAL A 64 8.04 2.85 8.48
N LYS A 65 9.31 2.52 8.20
CA LYS A 65 10.44 3.45 8.21
C LYS A 65 11.02 3.64 6.80
N PRO A 66 11.64 4.80 6.50
CA PRO A 66 12.12 5.11 5.15
C PRO A 66 13.24 4.19 4.61
N ASP A 67 13.94 3.48 5.49
CA ASP A 67 15.00 2.52 5.14
C ASP A 67 14.45 1.13 4.75
N MET A 68 13.15 0.90 4.91
CA MET A 68 12.50 -0.37 4.58
C MET A 68 12.21 -0.47 3.07
N GLN A 69 12.32 -1.68 2.53
CA GLN A 69 12.08 -1.95 1.10
C GLN A 69 10.63 -1.65 0.71
N ILE A 70 9.66 -1.95 1.59
CA ILE A 70 8.24 -1.63 1.36
C ILE A 70 7.92 -0.13 1.36
N TYR A 71 8.88 0.73 1.74
CA TYR A 71 8.79 2.17 1.56
C TYR A 71 9.47 2.62 0.26
N GLN A 72 10.66 2.10 -0.01
CA GLN A 72 11.49 2.55 -1.13
C GLN A 72 10.97 2.11 -2.50
N ASP A 73 10.42 0.90 -2.56
CA ASP A 73 10.04 0.26 -3.81
C ASP A 73 8.55 0.40 -4.11
N GLU A 74 8.22 0.49 -5.40
CA GLU A 74 6.85 0.44 -5.87
C GLU A 74 6.34 -1.02 -5.92
N ILE A 75 5.44 -1.36 -4.99
CA ILE A 75 4.92 -2.73 -4.83
C ILE A 75 3.93 -3.12 -5.93
N PHE A 76 3.11 -2.17 -6.43
CA PHE A 76 2.02 -2.42 -7.39
C PHE A 76 1.06 -3.54 -6.95
N GLY A 77 0.59 -3.47 -5.71
CA GLY A 77 -0.36 -4.42 -5.15
C GLY A 77 -1.25 -3.76 -4.11
N PRO A 78 -2.20 -4.51 -3.52
CA PRO A 78 -3.10 -4.01 -2.49
C PRO A 78 -2.39 -3.87 -1.14
N VAL A 79 -1.31 -3.11 -1.10
CA VAL A 79 -0.45 -2.89 0.08
C VAL A 79 -0.38 -1.39 0.36
N LEU A 80 -0.67 -0.99 1.59
CA LEU A 80 -0.57 0.39 2.05
C LEU A 80 0.41 0.47 3.23
N CYS A 81 1.29 1.47 3.20
CA CYS A 81 2.28 1.73 4.24
C CYS A 81 1.96 3.02 4.99
N VAL A 82 2.00 2.97 6.32
CA VAL A 82 1.84 4.15 7.19
C VAL A 82 3.18 4.52 7.80
N VAL A 83 3.65 5.72 7.45
CA VAL A 83 4.86 6.35 8.00
C VAL A 83 4.45 7.52 8.89
N ARG A 84 5.08 7.67 10.06
CA ARG A 84 4.83 8.79 10.99
C ARG A 84 5.95 9.81 10.90
N VAL A 85 5.57 11.07 10.89
CA VAL A 85 6.45 12.24 10.92
C VAL A 85 5.93 13.23 11.96
N ALA A 86 6.81 14.05 12.53
CA ALA A 86 6.46 14.93 13.65
C ALA A 86 5.84 16.26 13.21
N SER A 87 6.07 16.66 11.95
CA SER A 87 5.62 17.95 11.42
C SER A 87 5.30 17.89 9.93
N LEU A 88 4.63 18.93 9.43
CA LEU A 88 4.43 19.11 7.98
C LEU A 88 5.76 19.26 7.24
N GLY A 89 6.73 19.98 7.83
CA GLY A 89 8.06 20.14 7.25
C GLY A 89 8.80 18.80 7.10
N ASP A 90 8.74 17.94 8.11
CA ASP A 90 9.31 16.59 8.03
C ASP A 90 8.59 15.73 6.99
N ALA A 91 7.25 15.89 6.85
CA ALA A 91 6.47 15.22 5.83
C ALA A 91 6.91 15.63 4.42
N MET A 92 7.09 16.93 4.19
CA MET A 92 7.53 17.46 2.89
C MET A 92 8.95 16.99 2.57
N ALA A 93 9.89 17.10 3.52
CA ALA A 93 11.25 16.60 3.32
C ALA A 93 11.29 15.09 3.02
N LEU A 94 10.41 14.30 3.65
CA LEU A 94 10.28 12.87 3.39
C LEU A 94 9.78 12.58 1.96
N ILE A 95 8.78 13.35 1.49
CA ILE A 95 8.23 13.24 0.14
C ILE A 95 9.27 13.66 -0.90
N ASP A 96 9.94 14.81 -0.70
CA ASP A 96 10.93 15.37 -1.62
C ASP A 96 12.18 14.49 -1.77
N ALA A 97 12.54 13.76 -0.71
CA ALA A 97 13.65 12.81 -0.74
C ALA A 97 13.33 11.51 -1.48
N HIS A 98 12.06 11.24 -1.81
CA HIS A 98 11.69 10.02 -2.51
C HIS A 98 12.12 10.08 -3.99
N PRO A 99 12.72 9.03 -4.56
CA PRO A 99 13.15 9.04 -5.98
C PRO A 99 12.01 9.12 -7.01
N TYR A 100 10.75 9.04 -6.58
CA TYR A 100 9.57 9.04 -7.43
C TYR A 100 8.70 10.26 -7.09
N GLY A 101 8.00 10.82 -8.08
CA GLY A 101 7.22 12.05 -7.93
C GLY A 101 5.94 12.10 -8.77
N ASN A 102 5.24 10.97 -8.89
CA ASN A 102 4.02 10.89 -9.74
C ASN A 102 2.85 11.71 -9.18
N GLY A 103 2.68 11.72 -7.86
CA GLY A 103 1.65 12.51 -7.21
C GLY A 103 1.71 12.42 -5.70
N ALA A 104 1.28 13.49 -5.04
CA ALA A 104 1.15 13.56 -3.60
C ALA A 104 -0.14 14.33 -3.25
N CYS A 105 -0.72 14.04 -2.09
CA CYS A 105 -1.93 14.72 -1.64
C CYS A 105 -1.85 15.01 -0.14
N ILE A 106 -2.49 16.11 0.26
CA ILE A 106 -2.61 16.52 1.66
C ILE A 106 -4.08 16.51 2.05
N PHE A 107 -4.40 15.87 3.17
CA PHE A 107 -5.70 15.95 3.82
C PHE A 107 -5.56 16.83 5.06
N THR A 108 -6.01 18.09 4.96
CA THR A 108 -5.92 19.05 6.04
C THR A 108 -7.15 19.96 6.08
N ARG A 109 -7.46 20.49 7.27
CA ARG A 109 -8.46 21.55 7.46
C ARG A 109 -7.83 22.95 7.46
N ASP A 110 -6.49 23.03 7.44
CA ASP A 110 -5.75 24.28 7.48
C ASP A 110 -5.36 24.74 6.07
N GLY A 111 -5.85 25.92 5.69
CA GLY A 111 -5.62 26.48 4.36
C GLY A 111 -4.17 26.92 4.13
N GLU A 112 -3.43 27.25 5.19
CA GLU A 112 -2.00 27.58 5.08
C GLU A 112 -1.19 26.33 4.73
N SER A 113 -1.39 25.22 5.45
CA SER A 113 -0.80 23.92 5.16
C SER A 113 -1.09 23.46 3.73
N ALA A 114 -2.33 23.62 3.25
CA ALA A 114 -2.71 23.25 1.89
C ALA A 114 -1.95 24.09 0.84
N ARG A 115 -1.80 25.40 1.06
CA ARG A 115 -1.03 26.28 0.16
C ARG A 115 0.46 25.98 0.21
N HIS A 116 1.01 25.72 1.41
CA HIS A 116 2.42 25.42 1.57
C HIS A 116 2.79 24.09 0.90
N PHE A 117 1.93 23.08 0.99
CA PHE A 117 2.13 21.78 0.35
C PHE A 117 2.06 21.85 -1.19
N ALA A 118 1.27 22.76 -1.75
CA ALA A 118 1.06 22.87 -3.19
C ALA A 118 2.02 23.86 -3.89
N ALA A 119 2.83 24.58 -3.11
CA ALA A 119 3.78 25.59 -3.60
C ALA A 119 5.11 24.93 -4.01
#